data_AF-A0A9P5ZP43-F1
#
_entry.id   AF-A0A9P5ZP43-F1
#
_cell.length_a   1.000
_cell.length_b   1.000
_cell.length_c   1.000
_cell.angle_alpha   90.00
_cell.angle_beta   90.00
_cell.angle_gamma   90.00
#
_symmetry.space_group_name_H-M   'P 1'
#
loop_
_entity.id
_entity.type
_entity.pdbx_description
1 polymer ?
#
loop_
_entity_poly.entity_id
_entity_poly.type
_entity_poly.pdbx_seq_one_letter_code
_entity_poly.pdbx_strand_id
1 'polypeptide(L)' 'LEAQPIDFDTPGLAQHYCVECAKSVITDHALQSHWKSKVHKRRCKQLREPAYTIEEAERAAGLGR' A
#
# COMPACT_ATOMS: atom_id res chain seq x y z
N LEU A 1 -8.03 -4.62 -8.50
CA LEU A 1 -7.34 -5.32 -7.38
C LEU A 1 -8.23 -5.51 -6.15
N GLU A 2 -9.45 -4.97 -6.13
CA GLU A 2 -10.36 -5.06 -4.99
C GLU A 2 -11.11 -6.40 -4.90
N ALA A 3 -11.27 -7.12 -6.02
CA ALA A 3 -11.80 -8.47 -6.05
C ALA A 3 -10.64 -9.48 -6.07
N GLN A 4 -10.27 -9.98 -4.90
CA GLN A 4 -9.30 -11.08 -4.75
C GLN A 4 -10.03 -12.42 -4.65
N PRO A 5 -9.44 -13.53 -5.13
CA PRO A 5 -9.98 -14.85 -4.84
C PRO A 5 -10.03 -15.07 -3.32
N ILE A 6 -10.99 -15.88 -2.89
CA ILE A 6 -11.12 -16.24 -1.48
C ILE A 6 -9.86 -17.01 -1.07
N ASP A 7 -9.11 -16.45 -0.12
CA ASP A 7 -7.89 -17.03 0.40
C ASP A 7 -8.03 -17.26 1.91
N PHE A 8 -8.02 -18.53 2.33
CA PHE A 8 -8.24 -18.93 3.71
C PHE A 8 -7.05 -18.64 4.65
N ASP A 9 -5.86 -18.40 4.11
CA ASP A 9 -4.66 -18.09 4.88
C ASP A 9 -4.55 -16.60 5.24
N THR A 10 -5.41 -15.75 4.64
CA THR A 10 -5.38 -14.29 4.84
C THR A 10 -6.54 -13.80 5.70
N PRO A 11 -6.33 -12.75 6.52
CA PRO A 11 -7.39 -12.17 7.33
C PRO A 11 -8.51 -11.61 6.43
N GLY A 12 -9.75 -11.86 6.83
CA GLY A 12 -10.93 -11.45 6.05
C GLY A 12 -11.03 -12.13 4.68
N LEU A 13 -10.40 -13.30 4.51
CA LEU A 13 -10.44 -14.10 3.29
C LEU A 13 -9.94 -13.35 2.03
N ALA A 14 -8.99 -12.43 2.24
CA ALA A 14 -8.51 -11.44 1.25
C ALA A 14 -9.59 -10.48 0.71
N GLN A 15 -10.82 -10.52 1.23
CA GLN A 15 -11.95 -9.74 0.68
C GLN A 15 -11.96 -8.28 1.11
N HIS A 16 -11.30 -7.94 2.22
CA HIS A 16 -11.20 -6.55 2.69
C HIS A 16 -9.75 -6.07 2.59
N TYR A 17 -9.34 -5.67 1.38
CA TYR A 17 -7.96 -5.33 1.07
C TYR A 17 -7.77 -3.84 0.78
N CYS A 18 -6.79 -3.22 1.43
CA CYS A 18 -6.32 -1.87 1.09
C CYS A 18 -5.10 -1.96 0.18
N VAL A 19 -5.21 -1.43 -1.03
CA VAL A 19 -4.18 -1.47 -2.07
C VAL A 19 -2.99 -0.56 -1.69
N GLU A 20 -3.27 0.62 -1.15
CA GLU A 20 -2.26 1.63 -0.81
C GLU A 20 -1.32 1.15 0.31
N CYS A 21 -1.90 0.43 1.27
CA CYS A 21 -1.16 -0.14 2.40
C CYS A 21 -0.73 -1.59 2.19
N ALA A 22 -1.10 -2.20 1.06
CA ALA A 22 -0.89 -3.62 0.77
C ALA A 22 -1.26 -4.54 1.94
N LYS A 23 -2.47 -4.35 2.49
CA LYS A 23 -2.91 -5.01 3.72
C LYS A 23 -4.35 -5.48 3.65
N SER A 24 -4.59 -6.75 3.98
CA SER A 24 -5.92 -7.29 4.24
C SER A 24 -6.33 -7.09 5.70
N VAL A 25 -7.61 -6.80 5.91
CA VAL A 25 -8.24 -6.65 7.23
C VAL A 25 -9.43 -7.59 7.35
N ILE A 26 -9.94 -7.77 8.56
CA ILE A 26 -10.88 -8.86 8.87
C ILE A 26 -12.30 -8.56 8.39
N THR A 27 -12.72 -7.29 8.43
CA THR A 27 -14.10 -6.87 8.13
C THR A 27 -14.14 -5.57 7.34
N ASP A 28 -15.26 -5.31 6.68
CA ASP A 28 -15.51 -4.05 5.97
C ASP A 28 -15.41 -2.83 6.91
N HIS A 29 -16.01 -2.90 8.10
CA HIS A 29 -15.92 -1.82 9.09
C HIS A 29 -14.46 -1.52 9.50
N ALA A 30 -13.62 -2.56 9.62
CA ALA A 30 -12.20 -2.38 9.87
C ALA A 30 -11.49 -1.67 8.69
N LEU A 31 -11.89 -1.94 7.45
CA LEU A 31 -11.37 -1.24 6.26
C LEU A 31 -11.79 0.24 6.23
N GLN A 32 -13.05 0.54 6.53
CA GLN A 32 -13.57 1.90 6.61
C GLN A 32 -12.85 2.74 7.69
N SER A 33 -12.61 2.13 8.86
CA SER A 33 -11.85 2.79 9.93
C SER A 33 -10.36 2.93 9.60
N HIS A 34 -9.77 1.95 8.90
CA HIS A 34 -8.40 2.00 8.40
C HIS A 34 -8.17 3.21 7.49
N TRP A 35 -9.06 3.48 6.54
CA TRP A 35 -8.93 4.63 5.63
C TRP A 35 -8.93 5.98 6.35
N LYS A 36 -9.67 6.10 7.45
CA LYS A 36 -9.73 7.32 8.26
C LYS A 36 -8.50 7.53 9.14
N SER A 37 -7.72 6.47 9.38
CA SER A 37 -6.56 6.47 10.26
C SER A 37 -5.41 7.35 9.76
N LYS A 38 -4.57 7.83 10.69
CA LYS A 38 -3.38 8.63 10.34
C LYS A 38 -2.36 7.82 9.53
N VAL A 39 -2.28 6.51 9.77
CA VAL A 39 -1.34 5.61 9.10
C VAL A 39 -1.65 5.54 7.60
N HIS A 40 -2.91 5.27 7.24
CA HIS A 40 -3.35 5.22 5.85
C HIS A 40 -3.13 6.57 5.17
N LYS A 41 -3.56 7.67 5.78
CA LYS A 41 -3.38 9.03 5.24
C LYS A 41 -1.90 9.38 5.01
N ARG A 42 -0.99 8.94 5.88
CA ARG A 42 0.46 9.12 5.69
C ARG A 42 0.95 8.32 4.48
N ARG A 43 0.53 7.06 4.34
CA ARG A 43 0.88 6.21 3.19
C ARG A 43 0.40 6.82 1.88
N CYS A 44 -0.84 7.29 1.82
CA CYS A 44 -1.37 7.94 0.62
C CYS A 44 -0.65 9.23 0.24
N LYS A 45 -0.06 9.95 1.21
CA LYS A 45 0.83 11.09 0.91
C LYS A 45 2.15 10.63 0.31
N GLN A 46 2.78 9.58 0.86
CA GLN A 46 4.03 9.03 0.33
C GLN A 46 3.86 8.47 -1.08
N LEU A 47 2.74 7.80 -1.37
CA LEU A 47 2.47 7.24 -2.70
C LEU A 47 2.24 8.31 -3.79
N ARG A 48 2.06 9.57 -3.42
CA ARG A 48 1.99 10.68 -4.40
C ARG A 48 3.37 11.11 -4.87
N GLU A 49 4.41 10.83 -4.07
CA GLU A 49 5.79 11.08 -4.48
C GLU A 49 6.24 9.94 -5.40
N PRO A 50 7.07 10.23 -6.41
CA PRO A 50 7.62 9.19 -7.26
C PRO A 50 8.40 8.17 -6.41
N ALA A 51 8.31 6.90 -6.78
CA ALA A 51 9.10 5.87 -6.13
C ALA A 51 10.58 6.15 -6.37
N TYR A 52 11.38 6.04 -5.32
CA TYR A 52 12.83 6.17 -5.43
C TYR A 52 13.39 5.11 -6.39
N THR A 53 14.23 5.54 -7.32
CA THR A 53 14.80 4.67 -8.36
C THR A 53 16.32 4.52 -8.21
N ILE A 54 16.85 3.43 -8.77
CA ILE A 54 18.29 3.20 -8.81
C ILE A 54 18.99 4.27 -9.65
N GLU A 55 18.38 4.70 -10.76
CA GLU A 55 18.93 5.76 -11.62
C GLU A 55 19.11 7.09 -10.88
N GLU A 56 18.18 7.44 -9.99
CA GLU A 56 18.32 8.60 -9.10
C GLU A 56 19.50 8.43 -8.13
N ALA A 57 19.69 7.22 -7.59
CA ALA A 57 20.83 6.89 -6.73
C ALA A 57 22.17 7.03 -7.47
N GLU A 58 22.26 6.47 -8.67
CA GLU A 58 23.45 6.51 -9.51
C GLU A 58 23.78 7.93 -9.95
N ARG A 59 22.78 8.75 -10.31
CA ARG A 59 22.97 10.17 -10.63
C ARG A 59 23.49 10.96 -9.42
N ALA A 60 22.95 10.71 -8.23
CA ALA A 60 23.42 11.34 -6.99
C ALA A 60 24.85 10.93 -6.62
N ALA A 61 25.26 9.70 -6.98
CA ALA A 61 26.62 9.19 -6.78
C ALA A 61 27.62 9.59 -7.89
N GLY A 62 27.17 10.32 -8.94
CA GLY A 62 28.01 10.69 -10.08
C GLY A 62 28.29 9.56 -11.08
N LEU A 63 27.51 8.47 -11.03
CA LEU A 63 27.62 7.29 -11.88
C LEU A 63 26.58 7.24 -13.01
N GLY A 64 25.45 7.93 -12.84
CA GLY A 64 24.41 8.08 -13.87
C GLY A 64 24.75 9.21 -14.83
N ARG A 65 24.35 9.09 -16.11
CA ARG A 65 24.47 10.19 -17.09
C ARG A 65 23.83 11.50 -16.59
#